data_AF-A0A1C1CCZ1-F1
#
_entry.id   AF-A0A1C1CCZ1-F1
#
_cell.length_a   1.000
_cell.length_b   1.000
_cell.length_c   1.000
_cell.angle_alpha   90.00
_cell.angle_beta   90.00
_cell.angle_gamma   90.00
#
_symmetry.space_group_name_H-M   'P 1'
#
loop_
_entity.id
_entity.type
_entity.pdbx_description
1 polymer ?
#
loop_
_entity_poly.entity_id
_entity_poly.type
_entity_poly.pdbx_seq_one_letter_code
_entity_poly.pdbx_strand_id
1 'polypeptide(L)'
;MRAIIPRTDTEYVSSLLSSPRRDHTPAITATMTTLNLQDHIEGGHFVETDRDPLRVPNPFKSQSQSQSHAHGPNATAQDPASEDTRNASTTIYYLVTPRSPVGYFHRNRARTVHTLHWGRGRYVVLHHVDRASDSSSSSSSSSSSSSSALSGETAVPLKVKVEVETFVVGKDLARGEKLQWIVEGDKFKASFLLPDDENENENENGDGTAGESESEKGCLISETVVPGFEYADHDFLTAEQFVKSLDADARDELKWLVRRDERERLDEVVKAMGST
;
A
#
# COMPACT_ATOMS: atom_id res chain seq x y z
N MET A 1 17.59 -9.88 -13.17
CA MET A 1 16.47 -10.03 -12.21
C MET A 1 15.17 -9.99 -13.00
N ARG A 2 14.16 -10.76 -12.60
CA ARG A 2 12.78 -10.55 -13.10
C ARG A 2 12.28 -9.25 -12.46
N ALA A 3 11.73 -8.34 -13.27
CA ALA A 3 11.12 -7.11 -12.75
C ALA A 3 10.01 -7.46 -11.75
N ILE A 4 9.88 -6.67 -10.68
CA ILE A 4 8.81 -6.81 -9.68
C ILE A 4 7.46 -6.55 -10.35
N ILE A 5 7.38 -5.55 -11.21
CA ILE A 5 6.20 -5.12 -11.97
C ILE A 5 6.51 -5.31 -13.48
N PRO A 6 5.61 -5.92 -14.27
CA PRO A 6 5.78 -5.98 -15.71
C PRO A 6 5.96 -4.58 -16.33
N ARG A 7 6.91 -4.44 -17.25
CA ARG A 7 7.23 -3.15 -17.87
C ARG A 7 6.01 -2.49 -18.53
N THR A 8 5.15 -3.27 -19.17
CA THR A 8 3.90 -2.82 -19.79
C THR A 8 2.98 -2.11 -18.80
N ASP A 9 2.88 -2.64 -17.58
CA ASP A 9 2.04 -2.07 -16.52
C ASP A 9 2.62 -0.73 -16.04
N THR A 10 3.95 -0.67 -15.89
CA THR A 10 4.66 0.56 -15.51
C THR A 10 4.58 1.63 -16.61
N GLU A 11 4.66 1.25 -17.88
CA GLU A 11 4.49 2.18 -19.02
C GLU A 11 3.07 2.74 -19.06
N TYR A 12 2.05 1.89 -18.88
CA TYR A 12 0.65 2.31 -18.84
C TYR A 12 0.41 3.32 -17.72
N VAL A 13 0.73 2.99 -16.47
CA VAL A 13 0.50 3.90 -15.34
C VAL A 13 1.34 5.17 -15.44
N SER A 14 2.55 5.10 -16.01
CA SER A 14 3.36 6.29 -16.31
C SER A 14 2.68 7.22 -17.31
N SER A 15 1.98 6.67 -18.32
CA SER A 15 1.18 7.46 -19.26
C SER A 15 0.01 8.17 -18.55
N LEU A 16 -0.63 7.53 -17.57
CA LEU A 16 -1.72 8.11 -16.78
C LEU A 16 -1.26 9.23 -15.85
N LEU A 17 -0.07 9.07 -15.26
CA LEU A 17 0.54 10.05 -14.35
C LEU A 17 1.19 11.23 -15.09
N SER A 18 1.36 11.12 -16.40
CA SER A 18 1.92 12.19 -17.24
C SER A 18 0.99 13.41 -17.30
N SER A 19 1.56 14.57 -17.60
CA SER A 19 0.78 15.79 -17.79
C SER A 19 0.37 15.95 -19.27
N PRO A 20 -0.85 16.43 -19.58
CA PRO A 20 -1.90 16.85 -18.64
C PRO A 20 -2.60 15.66 -17.96
N ARG A 21 -3.08 15.88 -16.73
CA ARG A 21 -3.91 14.87 -16.05
C ARG A 21 -5.17 14.60 -16.88
N ARG A 22 -5.55 13.34 -17.00
CA ARG A 22 -6.76 12.93 -17.69
C ARG A 22 -8.00 13.44 -16.94
N ASP A 23 -9.05 13.74 -17.68
CA ASP A 23 -10.38 14.00 -17.11
C ASP A 23 -11.12 12.67 -16.88
N HIS A 24 -12.12 12.69 -16.00
CA HIS A 24 -12.96 11.51 -15.80
C HIS A 24 -13.84 11.27 -17.03
N THR A 25 -13.95 10.02 -17.45
CA THR A 25 -14.96 9.60 -18.41
C THR A 25 -16.37 9.87 -17.86
N PRO A 26 -17.40 9.98 -18.71
CA PRO A 26 -18.78 10.10 -18.24
C PRO A 26 -19.20 8.95 -17.30
N ALA A 27 -18.71 7.73 -17.55
CA ALA A 27 -18.99 6.56 -16.72
C ALA A 27 -18.37 6.67 -15.32
N ILE A 28 -17.13 7.17 -15.22
CA ILE A 28 -16.47 7.42 -13.92
C ILE A 28 -17.19 8.54 -13.17
N THR A 29 -17.52 9.65 -13.85
CA THR A 29 -18.27 10.77 -13.25
C THR A 29 -19.63 10.32 -12.72
N ALA A 30 -20.37 9.50 -13.49
CA ALA A 30 -21.65 8.94 -13.07
C ALA A 30 -21.49 8.01 -11.84
N THR A 31 -20.46 7.17 -11.83
CA THR A 31 -20.14 6.28 -10.69
C THR A 31 -19.84 7.09 -9.43
N MET A 32 -18.93 8.06 -9.52
CA MET A 32 -18.54 8.92 -8.39
C MET A 32 -19.73 9.69 -7.83
N THR A 33 -20.59 10.23 -8.71
CA THR A 33 -21.81 10.94 -8.30
C THR A 33 -22.80 10.01 -7.62
N THR A 34 -23.04 8.83 -8.20
CA THR A 34 -24.03 7.86 -7.67
C THR A 34 -23.61 7.30 -6.31
N LEU A 35 -22.32 7.01 -6.13
CA LEU A 35 -21.78 6.47 -4.90
C LEU A 35 -21.32 7.55 -3.91
N ASN A 36 -21.43 8.84 -4.25
CA ASN A 36 -20.95 9.96 -3.44
C ASN A 36 -19.47 9.83 -3.04
N LEU A 37 -18.61 9.47 -4.00
CA LEU A 37 -17.18 9.29 -3.76
C LEU A 37 -16.47 10.65 -3.63
N GLN A 38 -15.55 10.74 -2.69
CA GLN A 38 -14.63 11.88 -2.49
C GLN A 38 -13.18 11.44 -2.68
N ASP A 39 -12.26 12.39 -2.88
CA ASP A 39 -10.83 12.06 -3.01
C ASP A 39 -10.29 11.41 -1.73
N HIS A 40 -9.49 10.35 -1.89
CA HIS A 40 -8.85 9.67 -0.77
C HIS A 40 -7.44 10.22 -0.52
N ILE A 41 -7.01 10.26 0.74
CA ILE A 41 -5.68 10.75 1.15
C ILE A 41 -4.52 9.92 0.57
N GLU A 42 -4.77 8.67 0.21
CA GLU A 42 -3.81 7.77 -0.44
C GLU A 42 -3.77 7.91 -1.96
N GLY A 43 -4.66 8.70 -2.56
CA GLY A 43 -4.98 8.66 -3.98
C GLY A 43 -6.18 7.74 -4.27
N GLY A 44 -6.76 7.85 -5.47
CA GLY A 44 -8.08 7.33 -5.78
C GLY A 44 -9.23 8.13 -5.13
N HIS A 45 -10.43 7.54 -5.11
CA HIS A 45 -11.64 8.10 -4.52
C HIS A 45 -12.35 7.06 -3.65
N PHE A 46 -13.03 7.50 -2.60
CA PHE A 46 -13.63 6.59 -1.62
C PHE A 46 -14.91 7.16 -0.99
N VAL A 47 -15.65 6.30 -0.28
CA VAL A 47 -16.69 6.69 0.67
C VAL A 47 -16.84 5.60 1.74
N GLU A 48 -16.99 5.97 3.01
CA GLU A 48 -17.41 5.02 4.06
C GLU A 48 -18.92 4.74 3.91
N THR A 49 -19.25 3.46 3.76
CA THR A 49 -20.62 2.99 3.49
C THR A 49 -21.28 2.35 4.71
N ASP A 50 -20.47 1.80 5.62
CA ASP A 50 -20.92 1.15 6.84
C ASP A 50 -19.85 1.26 7.92
N ARG A 51 -20.32 1.42 9.16
CA ARG A 51 -19.53 1.33 10.38
C ARG A 51 -20.37 0.60 11.40
N ASP A 52 -19.96 -0.62 11.74
CA ASP A 52 -20.75 -1.51 12.58
C ASP A 52 -20.95 -0.86 13.96
N PRO A 53 -22.20 -0.67 14.43
CA PRO A 53 -22.46 -0.07 15.74
C PRO A 53 -21.94 -0.93 16.91
N LEU A 54 -21.66 -2.21 16.71
CA LEU A 54 -21.04 -3.08 17.71
C LEU A 54 -19.62 -2.59 18.02
N ARG A 55 -19.35 -2.35 19.30
CA ARG A 55 -18.01 -2.05 19.81
C ARG A 55 -17.36 -3.32 20.34
N VAL A 56 -16.13 -3.61 19.90
CA VAL A 56 -15.33 -4.77 20.33
C VAL A 56 -14.08 -4.29 21.09
N PRO A 57 -13.49 -5.10 21.98
CA PRO A 57 -12.23 -4.74 22.65
C PRO A 57 -11.16 -4.35 21.64
N ASN A 58 -10.46 -3.24 21.88
CA ASN A 58 -9.40 -2.77 21.00
C ASN A 58 -8.15 -3.68 21.15
N PRO A 59 -7.81 -4.51 20.15
CA PRO A 59 -6.66 -5.43 20.25
C PRO A 59 -5.31 -4.69 20.23
N PHE A 60 -5.32 -3.42 19.85
CA PHE A 60 -4.15 -2.58 19.67
C PHE A 60 -3.71 -1.85 20.94
N LYS A 61 -4.54 -1.86 21.99
CA LYS A 61 -4.29 -1.16 23.25
C LYS A 61 -3.07 -1.69 24.02
N SER A 62 -2.80 -3.00 23.92
CA SER A 62 -1.70 -3.67 24.62
C SER A 62 -0.42 -3.79 23.80
N GLN A 63 -0.44 -3.41 22.52
CA GLN A 63 0.78 -3.41 21.71
C GLN A 63 1.68 -2.27 22.18
N SER A 64 2.96 -2.58 22.41
CA SER A 64 3.98 -1.61 22.82
C SER A 64 3.89 -0.35 21.97
N GLN A 65 4.06 0.84 22.57
CA GLN A 65 4.19 2.11 21.84
C GLN A 65 5.26 2.03 20.74
N SER A 66 6.28 1.17 20.89
CA SER A 66 7.30 0.92 19.85
C SER A 66 6.76 0.26 18.57
N GLN A 67 5.54 -0.29 18.60
CA GLN A 67 4.82 -0.82 17.44
C GLN A 67 3.66 0.10 17.01
N SER A 68 3.42 1.21 17.73
CA SER A 68 2.34 2.12 17.39
C SER A 68 2.71 2.95 16.15
N HIS A 69 1.86 2.87 15.13
CA HIS A 69 2.02 3.66 13.90
C HIS A 69 1.78 5.16 14.12
N ALA A 70 1.10 5.52 15.21
CA ALA A 70 0.64 6.87 15.48
C ALA A 70 1.72 7.87 15.93
N HIS A 71 2.96 7.43 16.15
CA HIS A 71 4.06 8.29 16.57
C HIS A 71 5.08 8.53 15.43
N GLY A 72 4.83 7.98 14.24
CA GLY A 72 5.65 8.24 13.06
C GLY A 72 5.33 9.59 12.40
N PRO A 73 6.28 10.19 11.66
CA PRO A 73 6.06 11.47 10.97
C PRO A 73 4.92 11.41 9.93
N ASN A 74 4.57 10.21 9.48
CA ASN A 74 3.53 9.94 8.49
C ASN A 74 2.25 9.33 9.09
N ALA A 75 2.12 9.36 10.41
CA ALA A 75 0.90 8.98 11.10
C ALA A 75 -0.26 9.89 10.68
N THR A 76 -1.43 9.29 10.43
CA THR A 76 -2.60 10.08 9.99
C THR A 76 -3.35 10.72 11.16
N ALA A 77 -3.25 10.12 12.34
CA ALA A 77 -3.66 10.72 13.59
C ALA A 77 -2.79 10.22 14.75
N GLN A 78 -2.78 10.98 15.84
CA GLN A 78 -2.19 10.52 17.10
C GLN A 78 -3.04 9.39 17.69
N ASP A 79 -2.40 8.44 18.37
CA ASP A 79 -3.11 7.34 19.02
C ASP A 79 -3.95 7.94 20.14
N PRO A 80 -5.29 7.85 20.10
CA PRO A 80 -6.05 8.04 21.31
C PRO A 80 -5.75 6.82 22.17
N ALA A 81 -4.68 6.90 22.97
CA ALA A 81 -4.31 5.92 23.99
C ALA A 81 -5.48 5.56 24.93
N SER A 82 -6.61 6.28 24.82
CA SER A 82 -7.85 6.16 25.58
C SER A 82 -8.90 5.21 25.00
N GLU A 83 -8.83 4.77 23.74
CA GLU A 83 -9.95 3.97 23.19
C GLU A 83 -9.84 2.48 23.54
N ASP A 84 -10.64 2.07 24.54
CA ASP A 84 -10.80 0.69 24.99
C ASP A 84 -11.43 -0.23 23.95
N THR A 85 -12.09 0.35 22.95
CA THR A 85 -12.87 -0.39 21.95
C THR A 85 -12.67 0.18 20.55
N ARG A 86 -12.98 -0.64 19.54
CA ARG A 86 -13.14 -0.24 18.13
C ARG A 86 -14.53 -0.65 17.67
N ASN A 87 -15.04 -0.07 16.58
CA ASN A 87 -16.16 -0.68 15.86
C ASN A 87 -15.76 -2.09 15.40
N ALA A 88 -16.70 -3.02 15.31
CA ALA A 88 -16.39 -4.39 14.88
C ALA A 88 -15.84 -4.41 13.45
N SER A 89 -16.37 -3.55 12.57
CA SER A 89 -15.86 -3.33 11.22
C SER A 89 -16.21 -1.95 10.69
N THR A 90 -15.51 -1.54 9.64
CA THR A 90 -15.88 -0.43 8.74
C THR A 90 -15.77 -0.91 7.30
N THR A 91 -16.65 -0.44 6.42
CA THR A 91 -16.62 -0.79 4.99
C THR A 91 -16.66 0.46 4.12
N ILE A 92 -15.78 0.51 3.13
CA ILE A 92 -15.72 1.58 2.13
C ILE A 92 -15.97 1.05 0.71
N TYR A 93 -16.41 1.92 -0.19
CA TYR A 93 -16.05 1.78 -1.61
C TYR A 93 -14.73 2.51 -1.86
N TYR A 94 -13.89 1.95 -2.75
CA TYR A 94 -12.66 2.56 -3.21
C TYR A 94 -12.52 2.41 -4.73
N LEU A 95 -12.21 3.52 -5.41
CA LEU A 95 -12.14 3.63 -6.87
C LEU A 95 -10.82 4.27 -7.28
N VAL A 96 -10.01 3.56 -8.07
CA VAL A 96 -8.88 4.16 -8.81
C VAL A 96 -9.30 4.47 -10.25
N THR A 97 -8.90 5.64 -10.76
CA THR A 97 -9.33 6.17 -12.07
C THR A 97 -8.11 6.61 -12.89
N PRO A 98 -8.21 6.79 -14.22
CA PRO A 98 -7.10 7.32 -15.01
C PRO A 98 -6.55 8.67 -14.50
N ARG A 99 -7.38 9.48 -13.84
CA ARG A 99 -6.99 10.77 -13.23
C ARG A 99 -6.28 10.63 -11.89
N SER A 100 -6.65 9.62 -11.11
CA SER A 100 -6.08 9.29 -9.79
C SER A 100 -5.76 7.78 -9.76
N PRO A 101 -4.72 7.34 -10.51
CA PRO A 101 -4.55 5.92 -10.85
C PRO A 101 -3.78 5.13 -9.80
N VAL A 102 -3.34 5.77 -8.70
CA VAL A 102 -2.45 5.17 -7.71
C VAL A 102 -3.04 5.36 -6.32
N GLY A 103 -3.10 4.28 -5.55
CA GLY A 103 -3.14 4.30 -4.09
C GLY A 103 -1.72 4.09 -3.56
N TYR A 104 -1.11 5.14 -3.02
CA TYR A 104 0.29 5.14 -2.56
C TYR A 104 0.50 4.23 -1.35
N PHE A 105 1.75 3.84 -1.09
CA PHE A 105 2.09 2.96 0.02
C PHE A 105 1.63 3.49 1.38
N HIS A 106 0.75 2.74 2.02
CA HIS A 106 0.25 2.96 3.37
C HIS A 106 0.03 1.61 4.07
N ARG A 107 -0.12 1.62 5.40
CA ARG A 107 -0.46 0.42 6.17
C ARG A 107 -1.58 0.73 7.17
N ASN A 108 -2.24 -0.33 7.59
CA ASN A 108 -3.18 -0.30 8.71
C ASN A 108 -2.80 -1.37 9.73
N ARG A 109 -3.00 -1.13 11.03
CA ARG A 109 -2.79 -2.15 12.08
C ARG A 109 -3.78 -3.30 11.95
N ALA A 110 -5.00 -3.01 11.51
CA ALA A 110 -6.02 -4.00 11.25
C ALA A 110 -5.84 -4.63 9.87
N ARG A 111 -6.26 -5.89 9.75
CA ARG A 111 -6.37 -6.56 8.45
C ARG A 111 -7.48 -5.92 7.63
N THR A 112 -7.32 -5.94 6.31
CA THR A 112 -8.31 -5.43 5.36
C THR A 112 -8.70 -6.51 4.36
N VAL A 113 -10.00 -6.78 4.26
CA VAL A 113 -10.59 -7.65 3.22
C VAL A 113 -11.01 -6.78 2.05
N HIS A 114 -10.56 -7.13 0.84
CA HIS A 114 -10.87 -6.39 -0.38
C HIS A 114 -11.69 -7.27 -1.30
N THR A 115 -12.73 -6.71 -1.92
CA THR A 115 -13.58 -7.42 -2.88
C THR A 115 -13.74 -6.57 -4.14
N LEU A 116 -13.42 -7.15 -5.30
CA LEU A 116 -13.54 -6.51 -6.61
C LEU A 116 -15.00 -6.41 -7.06
N HIS A 117 -15.41 -5.24 -7.54
CA HIS A 117 -16.67 -5.07 -8.28
C HIS A 117 -16.44 -5.11 -9.80
N TRP A 118 -15.51 -4.29 -10.29
CA TRP A 118 -15.11 -4.24 -11.71
C TRP A 118 -13.76 -3.54 -11.92
N GLY A 119 -13.30 -3.57 -13.17
CA GLY A 119 -12.01 -3.02 -13.59
C GLY A 119 -10.85 -3.92 -13.21
N ARG A 120 -9.64 -3.42 -13.45
CA ARG A 120 -8.39 -4.13 -13.16
C ARG A 120 -7.41 -3.23 -12.43
N GLY A 121 -6.62 -3.84 -11.56
CA GLY A 121 -5.56 -3.14 -10.85
C GLY A 121 -4.45 -4.09 -10.43
N ARG A 122 -3.29 -3.53 -10.09
CA ARG A 122 -2.19 -4.29 -9.50
C ARG A 122 -1.99 -3.84 -8.07
N TYR A 123 -1.84 -4.80 -7.17
CA TYR A 123 -1.40 -4.57 -5.80
C TYR A 123 0.10 -4.85 -5.68
N VAL A 124 0.75 -4.08 -4.81
CA VAL A 124 2.14 -4.27 -4.37
C VAL A 124 2.14 -4.24 -2.85
N VAL A 125 2.58 -5.33 -2.22
CA VAL A 125 2.57 -5.50 -0.77
C VAL A 125 4.00 -5.74 -0.28
N LEU A 126 4.44 -4.92 0.68
CA LEU A 126 5.72 -5.09 1.36
C LEU A 126 5.48 -5.83 2.68
N HIS A 127 5.99 -7.05 2.76
CA HIS A 127 5.82 -7.89 3.96
C HIS A 127 6.88 -7.57 5.00
N HIS A 128 6.50 -7.49 6.29
CA HIS A 128 7.46 -7.40 7.41
C HIS A 128 8.35 -6.14 7.46
N VAL A 129 7.88 -5.01 6.95
CA VAL A 129 8.54 -3.71 7.23
C VAL A 129 8.52 -3.45 8.74
N ASP A 130 9.66 -3.03 9.31
CA ASP A 130 9.89 -2.78 10.75
C ASP A 130 9.86 -3.98 11.71
N ARG A 131 9.52 -5.19 11.26
CA ARG A 131 9.79 -6.40 12.03
C ARG A 131 11.29 -6.68 11.98
N ALA A 132 12.02 -6.14 12.96
CA ALA A 132 13.35 -6.63 13.28
C ALA A 132 13.25 -8.16 13.34
N SER A 133 14.14 -8.85 12.63
CA SER A 133 14.11 -10.30 12.52
C SER A 133 14.16 -10.94 13.91
N ASP A 134 13.01 -11.35 14.44
CA ASP A 134 12.91 -12.20 15.64
C ASP A 134 13.43 -13.63 15.39
N SER A 135 14.24 -13.84 14.34
CA SER A 135 14.88 -15.11 14.00
C SER A 135 16.15 -15.41 14.81
N SER A 136 16.27 -14.88 16.04
CA SER A 136 17.35 -15.21 16.98
C SER A 136 16.86 -15.37 18.41
N SER A 137 15.96 -16.33 18.69
CA SER A 137 15.75 -16.79 20.07
C SER A 137 15.22 -18.22 20.16
N SER A 138 16.09 -19.18 19.86
CA SER A 138 15.93 -20.56 20.35
C SER A 138 17.28 -21.16 20.72
N SER A 139 17.91 -20.61 21.77
CA SER A 139 18.93 -21.36 22.53
C SER A 139 18.94 -20.87 23.97
N SER A 140 18.65 -21.83 24.82
CA SER A 140 18.53 -21.83 26.27
C SER A 140 19.77 -21.34 27.05
N SER A 141 19.49 -21.04 28.32
CA SER A 141 20.32 -21.21 29.52
C SER A 141 21.34 -20.12 29.93
N SER A 142 20.90 -19.40 30.98
CA SER A 142 21.54 -19.22 32.29
C SER A 142 22.71 -18.24 32.51
N SER A 143 22.43 -17.37 33.50
CA SER A 143 23.25 -16.90 34.62
C SER A 143 24.24 -15.72 34.46
N SER A 144 23.88 -14.68 35.22
CA SER A 144 24.68 -13.93 36.21
C SER A 144 25.67 -12.84 35.76
N SER A 145 25.24 -11.61 36.08
CA SER A 145 25.93 -10.54 36.84
C SER A 145 27.12 -9.75 36.26
N SER A 146 26.92 -8.44 36.39
CA SER A 146 27.87 -7.36 36.73
C SER A 146 28.73 -6.67 35.65
N SER A 147 28.35 -5.40 35.44
CA SER A 147 29.17 -4.18 35.49
C SER A 147 30.00 -3.72 34.29
N SER A 148 29.86 -2.39 34.10
CA SER A 148 30.80 -1.42 33.55
C SER A 148 30.74 -1.08 32.06
N ALA A 149 30.36 0.18 31.86
CA ALA A 149 30.58 1.11 30.77
C ALA A 149 31.50 0.67 29.63
N LEU A 150 30.99 0.81 28.40
CA LEU A 150 31.77 1.35 27.28
C LEU A 150 30.82 1.90 26.21
N SER A 151 31.09 3.15 25.85
CA SER A 151 30.64 3.83 24.64
C SER A 151 30.78 2.93 23.42
N GLY A 152 29.69 2.69 22.71
CA GLY A 152 29.67 1.87 21.50
C GLY A 152 28.68 2.45 20.52
N GLU A 153 29.17 3.34 19.68
CA GLU A 153 28.52 3.77 18.44
C GLU A 153 28.30 2.52 17.59
N THR A 154 27.09 1.96 17.63
CA THR A 154 26.77 0.70 16.95
C THR A 154 26.23 1.03 15.56
N ALA A 155 27.17 1.05 14.60
CA ALA A 155 26.87 1.02 13.18
C ALA A 155 26.01 -0.22 12.84
N VAL A 156 24.95 0.03 12.08
CA VAL A 156 23.80 -0.87 11.84
C VAL A 156 24.15 -1.93 10.79
N PRO A 157 23.73 -3.20 10.93
CA PRO A 157 23.82 -4.13 9.81
C PRO A 157 22.73 -3.80 8.78
N LEU A 158 23.10 -3.18 7.67
CA LEU A 158 22.29 -3.10 6.45
C LEU A 158 22.15 -4.50 5.83
N LYS A 159 21.13 -5.26 6.24
CA LYS A 159 20.52 -6.29 5.40
C LYS A 159 19.06 -6.57 5.79
N VAL A 160 18.23 -5.54 5.79
CA VAL A 160 16.78 -5.73 5.70
C VAL A 160 16.42 -5.75 4.21
N LYS A 161 15.90 -6.89 3.75
CA LYS A 161 15.25 -7.06 2.45
C LYS A 161 13.90 -7.72 2.74
N VAL A 162 12.83 -6.97 2.53
CA VAL A 162 11.48 -7.48 2.69
C VAL A 162 11.05 -8.30 1.47
N GLU A 163 10.11 -9.22 1.66
CA GLU A 163 9.42 -9.85 0.53
C GLU A 163 8.46 -8.84 -0.10
N VAL A 164 8.52 -8.71 -1.43
CA VAL A 164 7.60 -7.90 -2.23
C VAL A 164 6.66 -8.84 -2.96
N GLU A 165 5.38 -8.81 -2.61
CA GLU A 165 4.33 -9.53 -3.33
C GLU A 165 3.65 -8.60 -4.32
N THR A 166 3.44 -9.07 -5.55
CA THR A 166 2.54 -8.41 -6.50
C THR A 166 1.52 -9.39 -7.06
N PHE A 167 0.30 -8.90 -7.30
CA PHE A 167 -0.75 -9.65 -7.97
C PHE A 167 -1.73 -8.70 -8.66
N VAL A 168 -2.44 -9.22 -9.65
CA VAL A 168 -3.50 -8.51 -10.36
C VAL A 168 -4.84 -8.82 -9.72
N VAL A 169 -5.67 -7.79 -9.61
CA VAL A 169 -7.09 -7.90 -9.26
C VAL A 169 -7.90 -7.61 -10.51
N GLY A 170 -8.86 -8.47 -10.79
CA GLY A 170 -9.58 -8.50 -12.05
C GLY A 170 -10.41 -9.77 -12.17
N LYS A 171 -11.13 -9.93 -13.28
CA LYS A 171 -12.09 -11.02 -13.49
C LYS A 171 -11.50 -12.21 -14.26
N ASP A 172 -10.27 -12.12 -14.76
CA ASP A 172 -9.64 -13.22 -15.48
C ASP A 172 -9.02 -14.25 -14.52
N LEU A 173 -9.89 -15.12 -14.00
CA LEU A 173 -9.50 -16.20 -13.09
C LEU A 173 -8.54 -17.20 -13.74
N ALA A 174 -8.61 -17.39 -15.06
CA ALA A 174 -7.73 -18.31 -15.78
C ALA A 174 -6.27 -17.82 -15.77
N ARG A 175 -6.07 -16.50 -15.66
CA ARG A 175 -4.75 -15.85 -15.53
C ARG A 175 -4.33 -15.61 -14.08
N GLY A 176 -5.13 -16.05 -13.11
CA GLY A 176 -4.84 -15.94 -11.69
C GLY A 176 -5.17 -14.58 -11.08
N GLU A 177 -6.01 -13.77 -11.73
CA GLU A 177 -6.50 -12.53 -11.15
C GLU A 177 -7.38 -12.80 -9.93
N LYS A 178 -7.27 -11.94 -8.90
CA LYS A 178 -8.00 -12.10 -7.65
C LYS A 178 -9.30 -11.27 -7.67
N LEU A 179 -10.42 -11.92 -7.36
CA LEU A 179 -11.70 -11.25 -7.08
C LEU A 179 -11.83 -10.77 -5.63
N GLN A 180 -11.15 -11.47 -4.71
CA GLN A 180 -11.10 -11.13 -3.28
C GLN A 180 -9.69 -11.43 -2.76
N TRP A 181 -9.17 -10.55 -1.91
CA TRP A 181 -7.88 -10.74 -1.25
C TRP A 181 -7.86 -10.05 0.11
N ILE A 182 -6.94 -10.51 0.95
CA ILE A 182 -6.73 -9.97 2.29
C ILE A 182 -5.32 -9.42 2.35
N VAL A 183 -5.19 -8.19 2.82
CA VAL A 183 -3.91 -7.66 3.31
C VAL A 183 -3.96 -7.69 4.82
N GLU A 184 -3.11 -8.53 5.42
CA GLU A 184 -2.96 -8.58 6.88
C GLU A 184 -2.41 -7.26 7.41
N GLY A 185 -2.73 -6.94 8.67
CA GLY A 185 -2.27 -5.73 9.32
C GLY A 185 -0.73 -5.60 9.37
N ASP A 186 -0.25 -4.38 9.61
CA ASP A 186 1.16 -3.97 9.65
C ASP A 186 1.92 -4.10 8.32
N LYS A 187 1.25 -4.44 7.20
CA LYS A 187 1.88 -4.51 5.87
C LYS A 187 1.64 -3.22 5.10
N PHE A 188 2.68 -2.71 4.45
CA PHE A 188 2.49 -1.62 3.50
C PHE A 188 1.90 -2.17 2.20
N LYS A 189 0.80 -1.58 1.75
CA LYS A 189 0.15 -1.88 0.47
C LYS A 189 0.12 -0.63 -0.40
N ALA A 190 0.36 -0.81 -1.69
CA ALA A 190 0.06 0.16 -2.73
C ALA A 190 -0.76 -0.54 -3.81
N SER A 191 -1.50 0.24 -4.58
CA SER A 191 -2.24 -0.25 -5.73
C SER A 191 -2.19 0.74 -6.89
N PHE A 192 -2.39 0.24 -8.11
CA PHE A 192 -2.56 1.10 -9.26
C PHE A 192 -3.44 0.50 -10.35
N LEU A 193 -4.02 1.37 -11.16
CA LEU A 193 -4.95 1.03 -12.23
C LEU A 193 -4.25 0.31 -13.39
N LEU A 194 -4.89 -0.73 -13.91
CA LEU A 194 -4.50 -1.42 -15.14
C LEU A 194 -5.54 -1.17 -16.23
N PRO A 195 -5.21 -1.38 -17.52
CA PRO A 195 -6.20 -1.34 -18.59
C PRO A 195 -7.24 -2.46 -18.44
N ASP A 196 -8.46 -2.25 -18.95
CA ASP A 196 -9.57 -3.20 -18.78
C ASP A 196 -9.31 -4.54 -19.50
N ASP A 197 -8.64 -4.51 -20.66
CA ASP A 197 -8.19 -5.68 -21.41
C ASP A 197 -6.67 -5.60 -21.68
N GLU A 198 -5.91 -6.69 -21.50
CA GLU A 198 -4.48 -6.68 -21.87
C GLU A 198 -4.25 -6.78 -23.40
N ASN A 199 -5.27 -7.14 -24.18
CA ASN A 199 -5.09 -7.92 -25.41
C ASN A 199 -5.65 -7.33 -26.71
N GLU A 200 -5.99 -6.04 -26.79
CA GLU A 200 -6.34 -5.43 -28.10
C GLU A 200 -5.11 -5.00 -28.95
N ASN A 201 -3.89 -5.33 -28.51
CA ASN A 201 -2.68 -5.07 -29.29
C ASN A 201 -2.39 -6.10 -30.41
N GLU A 202 -3.27 -7.09 -30.62
CA GLU A 202 -3.33 -7.84 -31.88
C GLU A 202 -4.52 -7.33 -32.71
N ASN A 203 -4.40 -6.11 -33.23
CA ASN A 203 -5.30 -5.63 -34.28
C ASN A 203 -5.20 -6.57 -35.50
N GLU A 204 -6.22 -7.41 -35.70
CA GLU A 204 -6.44 -8.19 -36.93
C GLU A 204 -6.52 -7.32 -38.20
N ASN A 205 -6.56 -5.99 -38.06
CA ASN A 205 -6.73 -5.04 -39.15
C ASN A 205 -5.44 -4.35 -39.66
N GLY A 206 -4.26 -4.64 -39.11
CA GLY A 206 -2.97 -4.19 -39.70
C GLY A 206 -2.78 -2.68 -39.91
N ASP A 207 -3.68 -1.85 -39.37
CA ASP A 207 -3.75 -0.40 -39.56
C ASP A 207 -2.66 0.34 -38.75
N GLY A 208 -2.14 -0.28 -37.68
CA GLY A 208 -1.11 0.34 -36.83
C GLY A 208 -1.67 1.37 -35.83
N THR A 209 -2.98 1.64 -35.84
CA THR A 209 -3.67 2.28 -34.71
C THR A 209 -4.01 1.24 -33.64
N ALA A 210 -3.00 0.74 -32.92
CA ALA A 210 -3.23 0.04 -31.67
C ALA A 210 -4.05 0.97 -30.76
N GLY A 211 -5.34 0.68 -30.59
CA GLY A 211 -6.15 1.36 -29.58
C GLY A 211 -5.55 0.96 -28.24
N GLU A 212 -4.90 1.91 -27.56
CA GLU A 212 -4.43 1.70 -26.20
C GLU A 212 -5.67 1.35 -25.38
N SER A 213 -5.81 0.07 -25.00
CA SER A 213 -6.87 -0.36 -24.11
C SER A 213 -6.75 0.49 -22.83
N GLU A 214 -7.74 1.35 -22.59
CA GLU A 214 -7.79 2.20 -21.41
C GLU A 214 -8.82 1.64 -20.43
N SER A 215 -8.69 1.95 -19.15
CA SER A 215 -9.76 1.65 -18.21
C SER A 215 -10.89 2.68 -18.31
N GLU A 216 -12.04 2.26 -18.87
CA GLU A 216 -13.18 3.15 -19.14
C GLU A 216 -13.88 3.57 -17.85
N LYS A 217 -13.95 2.65 -16.88
CA LYS A 217 -14.72 2.78 -15.62
C LYS A 217 -13.84 2.84 -14.37
N GLY A 218 -12.53 2.78 -14.53
CA GLY A 218 -11.60 2.59 -13.42
C GLY A 218 -11.76 1.20 -12.77
N CYS A 219 -11.10 1.01 -11.63
CA CYS A 219 -11.19 -0.21 -10.83
C CYS A 219 -11.90 0.09 -9.50
N LEU A 220 -13.12 -0.44 -9.35
CA LEU A 220 -13.92 -0.29 -8.13
C LEU A 220 -13.82 -1.55 -7.27
N ILE A 221 -13.56 -1.35 -6.00
CA ILE A 221 -13.52 -2.38 -4.97
C ILE A 221 -14.33 -1.94 -3.73
N SER A 222 -14.65 -2.88 -2.86
CA SER A 222 -14.98 -2.60 -1.46
C SER A 222 -13.84 -3.05 -0.57
N GLU A 223 -13.58 -2.30 0.50
CA GLU A 223 -12.66 -2.70 1.56
C GLU A 223 -13.39 -2.77 2.90
N THR A 224 -13.21 -3.87 3.64
CA THR A 224 -13.71 -4.04 5.00
C THR A 224 -12.54 -4.22 5.95
N VAL A 225 -12.41 -3.32 6.92
CA VAL A 225 -11.36 -3.31 7.93
C VAL A 225 -11.90 -3.90 9.23
N VAL A 226 -11.14 -4.83 9.85
CA VAL A 226 -11.57 -5.54 11.07
C VAL A 226 -10.40 -5.64 12.08
N PRO A 227 -10.51 -5.05 13.29
CA PRO A 227 -11.57 -4.15 13.75
C PRO A 227 -11.69 -2.88 12.89
N GLY A 228 -12.79 -2.15 13.01
CA GLY A 228 -13.10 -0.97 12.20
C GLY A 228 -11.99 0.08 12.19
N PHE A 229 -11.84 0.75 11.04
CA PHE A 229 -10.80 1.72 10.74
C PHE A 229 -10.85 2.91 11.70
N GLU A 230 -9.66 3.27 12.20
CA GLU A 230 -9.39 4.55 12.84
C GLU A 230 -8.09 5.14 12.28
N TYR A 231 -8.03 6.47 12.15
CA TYR A 231 -6.85 7.16 11.59
C TYR A 231 -5.57 6.95 12.41
N ALA A 232 -5.69 6.66 13.70
CA ALA A 232 -4.58 6.32 14.59
C ALA A 232 -3.89 5.00 14.21
N ASP A 233 -4.61 4.13 13.52
CA ASP A 233 -4.11 2.83 13.09
C ASP A 233 -3.51 2.89 11.67
N HIS A 234 -3.45 4.08 11.05
CA HIS A 234 -3.08 4.30 9.65
C HIS A 234 -1.88 5.26 9.48
N ASP A 235 -0.86 4.84 8.71
CA ASP A 235 0.29 5.66 8.34
C ASP A 235 0.81 5.37 6.92
N PHE A 236 1.49 6.37 6.34
CA PHE A 236 2.16 6.27 5.04
C PHE A 236 3.61 5.82 5.17
N LEU A 237 4.10 5.09 4.18
CA LEU A 237 5.48 4.62 4.14
C LEU A 237 6.47 5.79 4.09
N THR A 238 7.40 5.86 5.05
CA THR A 238 8.43 6.90 5.04
C THR A 238 9.57 6.57 4.08
N ALA A 239 10.32 7.59 3.67
CA ALA A 239 11.55 7.44 2.90
C ALA A 239 12.56 6.52 3.60
N GLU A 240 12.73 6.64 4.92
CA GLU A 240 13.61 5.79 5.72
C GLU A 240 13.17 4.33 5.73
N GLN A 241 11.88 4.08 5.94
CA GLN A 241 11.33 2.72 5.90
C GLN A 241 11.50 2.11 4.51
N PHE A 242 11.23 2.87 3.44
CA PHE A 242 11.40 2.42 2.06
C PHE A 242 12.86 2.07 1.75
N VAL A 243 13.80 2.96 2.09
CA VAL A 243 15.24 2.75 1.86
C VAL A 243 15.78 1.57 2.65
N LYS A 244 15.36 1.43 3.91
CA LYS A 244 15.75 0.31 4.78
C LYS A 244 15.20 -1.03 4.29
N SER A 245 14.02 -1.05 3.68
CA SER A 245 13.31 -2.30 3.36
C SER A 245 13.73 -2.94 2.04
N LEU A 246 14.19 -2.14 1.07
CA LEU A 246 14.40 -2.56 -0.32
C LEU A 246 15.84 -2.31 -0.76
N ASP A 247 16.34 -3.14 -1.69
CA ASP A 247 17.64 -2.89 -2.34
C ASP A 247 17.53 -1.84 -3.45
N ALA A 248 18.68 -1.45 -4.04
CA ALA A 248 18.74 -0.37 -5.03
C ALA A 248 17.83 -0.63 -6.24
N ASP A 249 17.81 -1.86 -6.75
CA ASP A 249 17.02 -2.23 -7.92
C ASP A 249 15.51 -2.15 -7.61
N ALA A 250 15.07 -2.74 -6.48
CA ALA A 250 13.67 -2.67 -6.07
C ALA A 250 13.22 -1.24 -5.74
N ARG A 251 14.11 -0.40 -5.19
CA ARG A 251 13.80 1.02 -4.93
C ARG A 251 13.60 1.80 -6.21
N ASP A 252 14.45 1.59 -7.21
CA ASP A 252 14.30 2.28 -8.49
C ASP A 252 12.98 1.94 -9.17
N GLU A 253 12.58 0.67 -9.09
CA GLU A 253 11.34 0.16 -9.67
C GLU A 253 10.08 0.63 -8.93
N LEU A 254 10.12 0.78 -7.61
CA LEU A 254 8.91 1.03 -6.78
C LEU A 254 8.79 2.45 -6.24
N LYS A 255 9.81 3.32 -6.34
CA LYS A 255 9.79 4.67 -5.73
C LYS A 255 8.60 5.53 -6.16
N TRP A 256 8.04 5.32 -7.34
CA TRP A 256 6.89 6.06 -7.84
C TRP A 256 5.58 5.76 -7.08
N LEU A 257 5.51 4.62 -6.36
CA LEU A 257 4.41 4.25 -5.45
C LEU A 257 4.53 4.85 -4.05
N VAL A 258 5.64 5.54 -3.75
CA VAL A 258 5.81 6.34 -2.54
C VAL A 258 5.20 7.72 -2.78
N ARG A 259 4.51 8.27 -1.77
CA ARG A 259 3.95 9.62 -1.85
C ARG A 259 5.02 10.65 -2.23
N ARG A 260 4.60 11.71 -2.92
CA ARG A 260 5.52 12.70 -3.51
C ARG A 260 6.47 13.34 -2.50
N ASP A 261 5.95 13.76 -1.35
CA ASP A 261 6.69 14.37 -0.25
C ASP A 261 7.81 13.46 0.28
N GLU A 262 7.53 12.18 0.48
CA GLU A 262 8.54 11.21 0.90
C GLU A 262 9.49 10.82 -0.23
N ARG A 263 8.98 10.75 -1.47
CA ARG A 263 9.77 10.46 -2.66
C ARG A 263 10.83 11.53 -2.92
N GLU A 264 10.53 12.79 -2.68
CA GLU A 264 11.47 13.92 -2.81
C GLU A 264 12.65 13.83 -1.82
N ARG A 265 12.50 13.09 -0.71
CA ARG A 265 13.53 12.89 0.33
C ARG A 265 14.42 11.66 0.09
N LEU A 266 14.07 10.78 -0.86
CA LEU A 266 14.73 9.48 -1.03
C LEU A 266 16.23 9.59 -1.29
N ASP A 267 16.66 10.49 -2.16
CA ASP A 267 18.09 10.65 -2.50
C ASP A 267 18.92 11.08 -1.28
N GLU A 268 18.35 11.94 -0.43
CA GLU A 268 19.00 12.40 0.81
C GLU A 268 19.09 11.26 1.82
N VAL A 269 18.01 10.48 1.98
CA VAL A 269 17.96 9.33 2.90
C VAL A 269 18.92 8.22 2.45
N VAL A 270 18.99 7.91 1.15
CA VAL A 270 19.95 6.93 0.60
C VAL A 270 21.38 7.35 0.88
N LYS A 271 21.72 8.64 0.69
CA LYS A 271 23.07 9.16 1.00
C LYS A 271 23.39 9.10 2.48
N ALA A 272 22.43 9.49 3.34
CA ALA A 272 22.59 9.47 4.79
C ALA A 272 22.79 8.04 5.32
N MET A 273 22.02 7.07 4.83
CA MET A 273 22.11 5.66 5.24
C MET A 273 23.30 4.91 4.61
N GLY A 274 23.81 5.37 3.46
CA GLY A 274 24.97 4.77 2.79
C GLY A 274 26.32 5.33 3.25
N SER A 275 26.32 6.45 3.98
CA SER A 275 27.55 7.08 4.53
C SER A 275 27.84 6.69 5.98
N THR A 276 27.03 5.79 6.56
CA THR A 276 27.13 5.21 7.90
C THR A 276 27.40 3.72 7.81
#